data_AF-A0A969RUA3-F1
#
_entry.id   AF-A0A969RUA3-F1
#
_cell.length_a   1.000
_cell.length_b   1.000
_cell.length_c   1.000
_cell.angle_alpha   90.00
_cell.angle_beta   90.00
_cell.angle_gamma   90.00
#
_symmetry.space_group_name_H-M   'P 1'
#
loop_
_entity.id
_entity.type
_entity.pdbx_description
1 polymer ?
#
loop_
_entity_poly.entity_id
_entity_poly.type
_entity_poly.pdbx_seq_one_letter_code
_entity_poly.pdbx_strand_id
1 'polypeptide(L)'
;TATIQTIEDRPYLDRAEQFASGGDVPSLQRAINEVSRIGGGRALYSQADQLIRNWTDRIQRIQDQPTLDQARQVALQGNLRAAIDIASRIDEGRSLSGDAQALIRDWTQSSEQLEDRPYLDRARQLASQGDLSAAIATAEQIQPDRALYEESQADIRNWRNQSQGQDRIQQAAAAAELGTAPMLLSAIQIADQVPANSADRLIADRLIDQWSYQILEIAEAQAPFNPTQAIAIANSIPAGSRAYREAQQEIQTWRQQLNR
;
A
#
# COMPACT_ATOMS: atom_id res chain seq x y z
N THR A 1 -17.50 59.20 24.82
CA THR A 1 -17.35 57.92 25.55
C THR A 1 -17.75 56.78 24.62
N ALA A 2 -17.31 55.55 24.87
CA ALA A 2 -17.68 54.37 24.05
C ALA A 2 -19.21 54.24 23.84
N THR A 3 -20.00 54.65 24.84
CA THR A 3 -21.47 54.70 24.78
C THR A 3 -22.03 55.58 23.66
N ILE A 4 -21.40 56.73 23.37
CA ILE A 4 -21.85 57.65 22.31
C ILE A 4 -21.59 57.04 20.93
N GLN A 5 -20.41 56.45 20.74
CA GLN A 5 -20.06 55.75 19.49
C GLN A 5 -21.01 54.59 19.21
N THR A 6 -21.39 53.82 20.23
CA THR A 6 -22.36 52.74 20.10
C THR A 6 -23.73 53.25 19.63
N ILE A 7 -24.22 54.38 20.16
CA ILE A 7 -25.51 54.96 19.74
C ILE A 7 -25.44 55.47 18.29
N GLU A 8 -24.32 56.06 17.89
CA GLU A 8 -24.10 56.53 16.52
C GLU A 8 -23.98 55.40 15.51
N ASP A 9 -23.35 54.28 15.90
CA ASP A 9 -23.04 53.18 14.99
C ASP A 9 -24.19 52.16 14.87
N ARG A 10 -25.05 52.07 15.89
CA ARG A 10 -26.14 51.07 15.95
C ARG A 10 -27.09 51.09 14.75
N PRO A 11 -27.54 52.25 14.23
CA PRO A 11 -28.43 52.30 13.07
C PRO A 11 -27.83 51.67 11.81
N TYR A 12 -26.49 51.73 11.64
CA TYR A 12 -25.83 51.08 10.50
C TYR A 12 -25.89 49.56 10.62
N LEU A 13 -25.72 49.01 11.83
CA LEU A 13 -25.88 47.57 12.07
C LEU A 13 -27.32 47.11 11.81
N ASP A 14 -28.30 47.80 12.41
CA ASP A 14 -29.71 47.39 12.30
C ASP A 14 -30.19 47.43 10.84
N ARG A 15 -29.79 48.45 10.06
CA ARG A 15 -30.13 48.53 8.63
C ARG A 15 -29.40 47.45 7.81
N ALA A 16 -28.15 47.16 8.13
CA ALA A 16 -27.42 46.12 7.44
C ALA A 16 -28.03 44.73 7.65
N GLU A 17 -28.46 44.42 8.88
CA GLU A 17 -29.17 43.18 9.19
C GLU A 17 -30.50 43.09 8.41
N GLN A 18 -31.23 44.20 8.27
CA GLN A 18 -32.42 44.26 7.43
C GLN A 18 -32.10 43.96 5.96
N PHE A 19 -31.01 44.50 5.41
CA PHE A 19 -30.59 44.15 4.05
C PHE A 19 -30.16 42.68 3.94
N ALA A 20 -29.39 42.17 4.91
CA ALA A 20 -28.91 40.79 4.92
C ALA A 20 -30.04 39.75 5.00
N SER A 21 -31.21 40.14 5.52
CA SER A 21 -32.40 39.27 5.57
C SER A 21 -32.85 38.77 4.19
N GLY A 22 -32.57 39.51 3.11
CA GLY A 22 -32.85 39.09 1.73
C GLY A 22 -32.03 37.86 1.29
N GLY A 23 -30.85 37.65 1.88
CA GLY A 23 -30.04 36.45 1.69
C GLY A 23 -29.41 36.24 0.30
N ASP A 24 -29.79 37.03 -0.70
CA ASP A 24 -29.18 37.07 -2.04
C ASP A 24 -27.90 37.92 -2.08
N VAL A 25 -27.10 37.75 -3.14
CA VAL A 25 -25.81 38.45 -3.30
C VAL A 25 -25.96 39.98 -3.27
N PRO A 26 -26.83 40.63 -4.05
CA PRO A 26 -27.07 42.07 -3.94
C PRO A 26 -27.46 42.56 -2.54
N SER A 27 -28.29 41.80 -1.83
CA SER A 27 -28.76 42.12 -0.47
C SER A 27 -27.64 42.02 0.56
N LEU A 28 -26.80 40.99 0.48
CA LEU A 28 -25.61 40.83 1.33
C LEU A 28 -24.54 41.90 1.02
N GLN A 29 -24.34 42.26 -0.24
CA GLN A 29 -23.41 43.34 -0.62
C GLN A 29 -23.85 44.69 -0.05
N ARG A 30 -25.15 44.99 -0.08
CA ARG A 30 -25.71 46.19 0.56
C ARG A 30 -25.51 46.17 2.07
N ALA A 31 -25.69 45.02 2.72
CA ALA A 31 -25.44 44.86 4.14
C ALA A 31 -23.97 45.13 4.50
N ILE A 32 -23.02 44.55 3.75
CA ILE A 32 -21.58 44.80 3.92
C ILE A 32 -21.28 46.30 3.78
N ASN A 33 -21.75 46.94 2.70
CA ASN A 33 -21.51 48.36 2.46
C ASN A 33 -22.01 49.28 3.59
N GLU A 34 -23.10 48.91 4.27
CA GLU A 34 -23.65 49.69 5.39
C GLU A 34 -22.81 49.52 6.66
N VAL A 35 -22.39 48.28 6.98
CA VAL A 35 -21.55 47.98 8.15
C VAL A 35 -20.10 48.48 8.00
N SER A 36 -19.58 48.52 6.78
CA SER A 36 -18.24 49.07 6.49
C SER A 36 -18.11 50.57 6.81
N ARG A 37 -19.22 51.27 7.09
CA ARG A 37 -19.20 52.66 7.56
C ARG A 37 -18.68 52.79 9.00
N ILE A 38 -18.70 51.72 9.78
CA ILE A 38 -18.17 51.68 11.14
C ILE A 38 -16.65 51.56 11.05
N GLY A 39 -15.96 52.68 11.25
CA GLY A 39 -14.49 52.74 11.13
C GLY A 39 -13.74 51.94 12.21
N GLY A 40 -12.51 51.56 11.88
CA GLY A 40 -11.58 50.89 12.80
C GLY A 40 -11.36 51.67 14.09
N GLY A 41 -11.42 50.98 15.23
CA GLY A 41 -11.24 51.58 16.57
C GLY A 41 -12.52 52.09 17.25
N ARG A 42 -13.68 51.95 16.61
CA ARG A 42 -15.00 52.24 17.22
C ARG A 42 -15.52 51.05 18.04
N ALA A 43 -16.40 51.34 19.00
CA ALA A 43 -16.93 50.35 19.94
C ALA A 43 -17.59 49.13 19.25
N LEU A 44 -18.24 49.33 18.09
CA LEU A 44 -18.94 48.26 17.35
C LEU A 44 -18.11 47.65 16.20
N TYR A 45 -16.85 48.04 16.04
CA TYR A 45 -16.02 47.59 14.91
C TYR A 45 -15.82 46.06 14.88
N SER A 46 -15.59 45.42 16.03
CA SER A 46 -15.40 43.96 16.09
C SER A 46 -16.65 43.21 15.61
N GLN A 47 -17.83 43.67 16.02
CA GLN A 47 -19.10 43.10 15.55
C GLN A 47 -19.30 43.34 14.05
N ALA A 48 -18.96 44.54 13.58
CA ALA A 48 -19.02 44.91 12.18
C ALA A 48 -18.14 44.00 11.30
N ASP A 49 -16.89 43.78 11.70
CA ASP A 49 -15.94 42.91 10.99
C ASP A 49 -16.43 41.45 10.94
N GLN A 50 -17.01 40.93 12.02
CA GLN A 50 -17.60 39.59 12.04
C GLN A 50 -18.75 39.43 11.04
N LEU A 51 -19.65 40.42 10.97
CA LEU A 51 -20.76 40.42 10.01
C LEU A 51 -20.26 40.49 8.57
N ILE A 52 -19.26 41.33 8.30
CA ILE A 52 -18.65 41.45 6.97
C ILE A 52 -18.05 40.10 6.53
N ARG A 53 -17.31 39.42 7.40
CA ARG A 53 -16.74 38.09 7.10
C ARG A 53 -17.84 37.07 6.81
N ASN A 54 -18.84 36.97 7.67
CA ASN A 54 -19.96 36.03 7.50
C ASN A 54 -20.70 36.25 6.17
N TRP A 55 -21.06 37.49 5.85
CA TRP A 55 -21.77 37.79 4.61
C TRP A 55 -20.89 37.61 3.38
N THR A 56 -19.59 37.91 3.48
CA THR A 56 -18.62 37.64 2.41
C THR A 56 -18.53 36.13 2.14
N ASP A 57 -18.44 35.30 3.18
CA ASP A 57 -18.46 33.83 3.05
C ASP A 57 -19.75 33.34 2.39
N ARG A 58 -20.90 33.89 2.80
CA ARG A 58 -22.19 33.51 2.23
C ARG A 58 -22.32 33.91 0.76
N ILE A 59 -21.83 35.10 0.38
CA ILE A 59 -21.77 35.52 -1.02
C ILE A 59 -20.91 34.54 -1.83
N GLN A 60 -19.70 34.22 -1.35
CA GLN A 60 -18.81 33.30 -2.04
C GLN A 60 -19.46 31.92 -2.21
N ARG A 61 -20.11 31.38 -1.18
CA ARG A 61 -20.85 30.11 -1.29
C ARG A 61 -21.95 30.18 -2.34
N ILE A 62 -22.76 31.24 -2.38
CA ILE A 62 -23.82 31.39 -3.39
C ILE A 62 -23.24 31.41 -4.81
N GLN A 63 -22.08 32.05 -5.00
CA GLN A 63 -21.41 32.15 -6.29
C GLN A 63 -20.75 30.83 -6.73
N ASP A 64 -20.14 30.11 -5.79
CA ASP A 64 -19.27 28.96 -6.08
C ASP A 64 -20.05 27.64 -6.05
N GLN A 65 -21.16 27.56 -5.33
CA GLN A 65 -21.95 26.33 -5.19
C GLN A 65 -22.40 25.75 -6.54
N PRO A 66 -22.88 26.52 -7.53
CA PRO A 66 -23.26 25.97 -8.83
C PRO A 66 -22.10 25.29 -9.56
N THR A 67 -20.88 25.83 -9.43
CA THR A 67 -19.66 25.25 -10.00
C THR A 67 -19.34 23.91 -9.33
N LEU A 68 -19.43 23.86 -8.00
CA LEU A 68 -19.16 22.64 -7.25
C LEU A 68 -20.21 21.56 -7.51
N ASP A 69 -21.49 21.94 -7.62
CA ASP A 69 -22.59 21.04 -7.97
C ASP A 69 -22.42 20.48 -9.38
N GLN A 70 -22.04 21.33 -10.34
CA GLN A 70 -21.74 20.89 -11.71
C GLN A 70 -20.56 19.90 -11.72
N ALA A 71 -19.47 20.19 -10.99
CA ALA A 71 -18.34 19.27 -10.88
C ALA A 71 -18.77 17.89 -10.36
N ARG A 72 -19.59 17.85 -9.31
CA ARG A 72 -20.13 16.60 -8.76
C ARG A 72 -21.00 15.85 -9.76
N GLN A 73 -21.87 16.54 -10.50
CA GLN A 73 -22.70 15.91 -11.53
C GLN A 73 -21.87 15.27 -12.65
N VAL A 74 -20.80 15.95 -13.08
CA VAL A 74 -19.89 15.43 -14.11
C VAL A 74 -19.10 14.22 -13.59
N ALA A 75 -18.67 14.24 -12.32
CA ALA A 75 -18.03 13.10 -11.69
C ALA A 75 -18.96 11.88 -11.61
N LEU A 76 -20.24 12.09 -11.28
CA LEU A 76 -21.25 11.02 -11.22
C LEU A 76 -21.50 10.36 -12.58
N GLN A 77 -21.23 11.06 -13.68
CA GLN A 77 -21.30 10.51 -15.04
C GLN A 77 -20.03 9.73 -15.43
N GLY A 78 -19.06 9.60 -14.52
CA GLY A 78 -17.80 8.91 -14.72
C GLY A 78 -16.69 9.78 -15.33
N ASN A 79 -16.95 11.06 -15.62
CA ASN A 79 -15.94 11.95 -16.20
C ASN A 79 -15.16 12.70 -15.11
N LEU A 80 -14.30 11.98 -14.40
CA LEU A 80 -13.54 12.51 -13.27
C LEU A 80 -12.58 13.64 -13.67
N ARG A 81 -11.94 13.56 -14.84
CA ARG A 81 -11.03 14.60 -15.34
C ARG A 81 -11.76 15.93 -15.54
N ALA A 82 -12.92 15.92 -16.20
CA ALA A 82 -13.70 17.14 -16.38
C ALA A 82 -14.28 17.67 -15.05
N ALA A 83 -14.61 16.78 -14.10
CA ALA A 83 -15.05 17.20 -12.77
C ALA A 83 -13.94 17.93 -11.99
N ILE A 84 -12.71 17.44 -12.05
CA ILE A 84 -11.52 18.08 -11.49
C ILE A 84 -11.32 19.47 -12.11
N ASP A 85 -11.40 19.59 -13.44
CA ASP A 85 -11.28 20.86 -14.16
C ASP A 85 -12.36 21.90 -13.82
N ILE A 86 -13.54 21.46 -13.38
CA ILE A 86 -14.61 22.35 -12.94
C ILE A 86 -14.39 22.78 -11.49
N ALA A 87 -14.06 21.83 -10.59
CA ALA A 87 -13.80 22.14 -9.19
C ALA A 87 -12.56 23.03 -9.00
N SER A 88 -11.54 22.89 -9.85
CA SER A 88 -10.32 23.72 -9.80
C SER A 88 -10.53 25.20 -10.15
N ARG A 89 -11.72 25.56 -10.67
CA ARG A 89 -12.10 26.95 -10.94
C ARG A 89 -12.45 27.75 -9.68
N ILE A 90 -12.63 27.07 -8.54
CA ILE A 90 -12.86 27.75 -7.26
C ILE A 90 -11.49 28.16 -6.72
N ASP A 91 -11.23 29.47 -6.70
CA ASP A 91 -9.95 30.02 -6.26
C ASP A 91 -9.61 29.63 -4.82
N GLU A 92 -8.30 29.53 -4.54
CA GLU A 92 -7.79 29.32 -3.19
C GLU A 92 -8.19 30.49 -2.27
N GLY A 93 -8.60 30.16 -1.03
CA GLY A 93 -9.01 31.15 -0.03
C GLY A 93 -10.50 31.54 -0.07
N ARG A 94 -11.26 31.05 -1.05
CA ARG A 94 -12.73 31.17 -1.06
C ARG A 94 -13.38 30.18 -0.09
N SER A 95 -14.60 30.49 0.35
CA SER A 95 -15.31 29.71 1.37
C SER A 95 -15.52 28.23 1.00
N LEU A 96 -15.56 27.87 -0.29
CA LEU A 96 -15.69 26.49 -0.78
C LEU A 96 -14.38 25.85 -1.27
N SER A 97 -13.22 26.52 -1.14
CA SER A 97 -11.96 25.99 -1.68
C SER A 97 -11.54 24.67 -1.02
N GLY A 98 -11.78 24.52 0.29
CA GLY A 98 -11.50 23.29 1.02
C GLY A 98 -12.34 22.09 0.53
N ASP A 99 -13.63 22.33 0.25
CA ASP A 99 -14.53 21.31 -0.29
C ASP A 99 -14.12 20.92 -1.73
N ALA A 100 -13.75 21.91 -2.55
CA ALA A 100 -13.27 21.68 -3.91
C ALA A 100 -11.96 20.87 -3.93
N GLN A 101 -10.99 21.23 -3.09
CA GLN A 101 -9.71 20.51 -2.98
C GLN A 101 -9.88 19.08 -2.46
N ALA A 102 -10.82 18.84 -1.54
CA ALA A 102 -11.14 17.49 -1.09
C ALA A 102 -11.65 16.63 -2.26
N LEU A 103 -12.63 17.13 -3.03
CA LEU A 103 -13.16 16.43 -4.20
C LEU A 103 -12.10 16.17 -5.27
N ILE A 104 -11.24 17.16 -5.55
CA ILE A 104 -10.17 17.01 -6.54
C ILE A 104 -9.23 15.87 -6.13
N ARG A 105 -8.83 15.79 -4.85
CA ARG A 105 -7.99 14.68 -4.37
C ARG A 105 -8.67 13.33 -4.53
N ASP A 106 -9.92 13.22 -4.12
CA ASP A 106 -10.68 11.96 -4.18
C ASP A 106 -10.88 11.48 -5.64
N TRP A 107 -11.25 12.40 -6.54
CA TRP A 107 -11.44 12.10 -7.95
C TRP A 107 -10.13 11.81 -8.67
N THR A 108 -9.05 12.48 -8.29
CA THR A 108 -7.71 12.18 -8.83
C THR A 108 -7.35 10.75 -8.48
N GLN A 109 -7.39 10.37 -7.20
CA GLN A 109 -7.11 9.01 -6.76
C GLN A 109 -7.99 7.97 -7.47
N SER A 110 -9.28 8.24 -7.61
CA SER A 110 -10.22 7.35 -8.28
C SER A 110 -9.91 7.19 -9.78
N SER A 111 -9.52 8.28 -10.46
CA SER A 111 -9.11 8.25 -11.85
C SER A 111 -7.85 7.42 -12.05
N GLU A 112 -6.84 7.61 -11.20
CA GLU A 112 -5.60 6.82 -11.25
C GLU A 112 -5.85 5.34 -11.02
N GLN A 113 -6.68 4.99 -10.04
CA GLN A 113 -7.06 3.60 -9.81
C GLN A 113 -7.72 2.99 -11.04
N LEU A 114 -8.66 3.68 -11.68
CA LEU A 114 -9.33 3.19 -12.89
C LEU A 114 -8.36 3.00 -14.06
N GLU A 115 -7.39 3.90 -14.21
CA GLU A 115 -6.36 3.83 -15.25
C GLU A 115 -5.39 2.67 -15.01
N ASP A 116 -4.97 2.47 -13.76
CA ASP A 116 -3.89 1.55 -13.42
C ASP A 116 -4.40 0.13 -13.13
N ARG A 117 -5.68 -0.03 -12.75
CA ARG A 117 -6.27 -1.33 -12.38
C ARG A 117 -6.13 -2.40 -13.45
N PRO A 118 -6.39 -2.14 -14.75
CA PRO A 118 -6.24 -3.15 -15.79
C PRO A 118 -4.81 -3.70 -15.92
N TYR A 119 -3.80 -2.88 -15.65
CA TYR A 119 -2.40 -3.32 -15.66
C TYR A 119 -2.12 -4.25 -14.48
N LEU A 120 -2.58 -3.91 -13.28
CA LEU A 120 -2.40 -4.75 -12.10
C LEU A 120 -3.15 -6.07 -12.23
N ASP A 121 -4.39 -6.04 -12.72
CA ASP A 121 -5.19 -7.25 -12.95
C ASP A 121 -4.54 -8.15 -14.02
N ARG A 122 -3.99 -7.56 -15.09
CA ARG A 122 -3.24 -8.30 -16.11
C ARG A 122 -1.96 -8.92 -15.54
N ALA A 123 -1.22 -8.18 -14.72
CA ALA A 123 -0.02 -8.68 -14.05
C ALA A 123 -0.35 -9.91 -13.17
N ARG A 124 -1.42 -9.83 -12.37
CA ARG A 124 -1.91 -10.95 -11.55
C ARG A 124 -2.33 -12.15 -12.38
N GLN A 125 -2.96 -11.92 -13.53
CA GLN A 125 -3.33 -12.99 -14.46
C GLN A 125 -2.08 -13.69 -15.04
N LEU A 126 -1.03 -12.94 -15.39
CA LEU A 126 0.24 -13.51 -15.86
C LEU A 126 0.91 -14.36 -14.77
N ALA A 127 0.92 -13.85 -13.53
CA ALA A 127 1.49 -14.58 -12.40
C ALA A 127 0.76 -15.90 -12.12
N SER A 128 -0.58 -15.91 -12.19
CA SER A 128 -1.36 -17.13 -11.99
C SER A 128 -1.18 -18.16 -13.11
N GLN A 129 -0.74 -17.73 -14.30
CA GLN A 129 -0.32 -18.60 -15.41
C GLN A 129 1.11 -19.11 -15.25
N GLY A 130 1.84 -18.66 -14.22
CA GLY A 130 3.24 -19.01 -13.97
C GLY A 130 4.26 -18.08 -14.63
N ASP A 131 3.81 -17.08 -15.41
CA ASP A 131 4.71 -16.10 -16.03
C ASP A 131 5.00 -14.94 -15.07
N LEU A 132 5.79 -15.24 -14.04
CA LEU A 132 6.16 -14.28 -13.00
C LEU A 132 7.00 -13.12 -13.55
N SER A 133 7.82 -13.36 -14.59
CA SER A 133 8.65 -12.32 -15.20
C SER A 133 7.79 -11.29 -15.91
N ALA A 134 6.84 -11.72 -16.75
CA ALA A 134 5.91 -10.79 -17.40
C ALA A 134 4.96 -10.12 -16.41
N ALA A 135 4.54 -10.81 -15.35
CA ALA A 135 3.75 -10.23 -14.28
C ALA A 135 4.47 -9.05 -13.61
N ILE A 136 5.73 -9.24 -13.21
CA ILE A 136 6.56 -8.20 -12.60
C ILE A 136 6.71 -7.01 -13.56
N ALA A 137 7.09 -7.27 -14.82
CA ALA A 137 7.27 -6.20 -15.81
C ALA A 137 5.98 -5.41 -16.09
N THR A 138 4.81 -6.07 -16.03
CA THR A 138 3.51 -5.41 -16.20
C THR A 138 3.15 -4.56 -14.98
N ALA A 139 3.37 -5.06 -13.77
CA ALA A 139 3.09 -4.34 -12.53
C ALA A 139 4.03 -3.14 -12.31
N GLU A 140 5.29 -3.24 -12.76
CA GLU A 140 6.28 -2.14 -12.74
C GLU A 140 5.90 -0.93 -13.60
N GLN A 141 4.90 -1.07 -14.49
CA GLN A 141 4.37 0.07 -15.26
C GLN A 141 3.60 1.06 -14.38
N ILE A 142 3.13 0.63 -13.21
CA ILE A 142 2.48 1.50 -12.23
C ILE A 142 3.56 2.35 -11.56
N GLN A 143 3.53 3.64 -11.85
CA GLN A 143 4.55 4.59 -11.42
C GLN A 143 4.50 4.87 -9.90
N PRO A 144 5.61 5.33 -9.30
CA PRO A 144 5.60 5.91 -7.97
C PRO A 144 4.55 7.03 -7.85
N ASP A 145 4.03 7.26 -6.65
CA ASP A 145 3.01 8.26 -6.31
C ASP A 145 1.58 7.97 -6.82
N ARG A 146 1.40 6.92 -7.63
CA ARG A 146 0.07 6.46 -8.08
C ARG A 146 -0.67 5.72 -6.98
N ALA A 147 -2.00 5.85 -6.98
CA ALA A 147 -2.87 5.22 -6.00
C ALA A 147 -2.68 3.69 -5.81
N LEU A 148 -2.30 2.95 -6.86
CA LEU A 148 -2.09 1.48 -6.81
C LEU A 148 -0.62 1.06 -6.66
N TYR A 149 0.31 2.00 -6.49
CA TYR A 149 1.74 1.69 -6.44
C TYR A 149 2.11 0.73 -5.31
N GLU A 150 1.65 0.99 -4.08
CA GLU A 150 1.95 0.14 -2.92
C GLU A 150 1.40 -1.28 -3.07
N GLU A 151 0.20 -1.42 -3.64
CA GLU A 151 -0.41 -2.73 -3.94
C GLU A 151 0.43 -3.48 -4.99
N SER A 152 0.85 -2.78 -6.06
CA SER A 152 1.72 -3.32 -7.10
C SER A 152 3.08 -3.79 -6.54
N GLN A 153 3.73 -2.99 -5.69
CA GLN A 153 5.02 -3.35 -5.09
C GLN A 153 4.91 -4.53 -4.11
N ALA A 154 3.78 -4.70 -3.43
CA ALA A 154 3.53 -5.88 -2.61
C ALA A 154 3.47 -7.15 -3.47
N ASP A 155 2.73 -7.11 -4.59
CA ASP A 155 2.62 -8.23 -5.52
C ASP A 155 3.97 -8.57 -6.17
N ILE A 156 4.71 -7.57 -6.64
CA ILE A 156 6.06 -7.74 -7.20
C ILE A 156 6.99 -8.44 -6.21
N ARG A 157 6.98 -8.04 -4.94
CA ARG A 157 7.80 -8.70 -3.90
C ARG A 157 7.41 -10.17 -3.73
N ASN A 158 6.12 -10.48 -3.73
CA ASN A 158 5.64 -11.85 -3.62
C ASN A 158 6.08 -12.71 -4.81
N TRP A 159 5.93 -12.20 -6.04
CA TRP A 159 6.34 -12.92 -7.25
C TRP A 159 7.86 -13.11 -7.33
N ARG A 160 8.65 -12.12 -6.92
CA ARG A 160 10.11 -12.27 -6.83
C ARG A 160 10.52 -13.36 -5.84
N ASN A 161 9.87 -13.43 -4.68
CA ASN A 161 10.12 -14.49 -3.70
C ASN A 161 9.72 -15.87 -4.23
N GLN A 162 8.60 -15.95 -4.95
CA GLN A 162 8.15 -17.19 -5.58
C GLN A 162 9.13 -17.65 -6.67
N SER A 163 9.55 -16.77 -7.58
CA SER A 163 10.54 -17.09 -8.61
C SER A 163 11.84 -17.61 -8.00
N GLN A 164 12.35 -16.94 -6.97
CA GLN A 164 13.56 -17.38 -6.27
C GLN A 164 13.38 -18.74 -5.58
N GLY A 165 12.18 -19.01 -5.03
CA GLY A 165 11.82 -20.31 -4.48
C GLY A 165 11.91 -21.40 -5.54
N GLN A 166 11.25 -21.19 -6.69
CA GLN A 166 11.24 -22.13 -7.81
C GLN A 166 12.65 -22.41 -8.34
N ASP A 167 13.47 -21.37 -8.52
CA ASP A 167 14.85 -21.50 -8.99
C ASP A 167 15.69 -22.34 -8.02
N ARG A 168 15.53 -22.10 -6.71
CA ARG A 168 16.23 -22.87 -5.66
C ARG A 168 15.80 -24.33 -5.66
N ILE A 169 14.51 -24.63 -5.80
CA ILE A 169 14.01 -26.00 -5.89
C ILE A 169 14.62 -26.72 -7.11
N GLN A 170 14.67 -26.06 -8.28
CA GLN A 170 15.25 -26.64 -9.49
C GLN A 170 16.75 -26.90 -9.34
N GLN A 171 17.49 -25.94 -8.79
CA GLN A 171 18.93 -26.09 -8.53
C GLN A 171 19.21 -27.21 -7.52
N ALA A 172 18.40 -27.31 -6.47
CA ALA A 172 18.51 -28.37 -5.49
C ALA A 172 18.23 -29.75 -6.13
N ALA A 173 17.19 -29.86 -6.97
CA ALA A 173 16.88 -31.08 -7.69
C ALA A 173 18.01 -31.51 -8.64
N ALA A 174 18.59 -30.57 -9.40
CA ALA A 174 19.74 -30.82 -10.26
C ALA A 174 20.96 -31.29 -9.47
N ALA A 175 21.24 -30.67 -8.31
CA ALA A 175 22.32 -31.10 -7.44
C ALA A 175 22.11 -32.54 -6.91
N ALA A 176 20.87 -32.97 -6.70
CA ALA A 176 20.56 -34.31 -6.22
C ALA A 176 20.64 -35.41 -7.29
N GLU A 177 20.73 -35.08 -8.58
CA GLU A 177 20.62 -36.05 -9.69
C GLU A 177 21.62 -37.21 -9.60
N LEU A 178 22.85 -36.93 -9.16
CA LEU A 178 23.89 -37.96 -9.03
C LEU A 178 23.66 -38.92 -7.84
N GLY A 179 22.80 -38.57 -6.89
CA GLY A 179 22.45 -39.42 -5.75
C GLY A 179 23.59 -39.75 -4.78
N THR A 180 24.75 -39.10 -4.90
CA THR A 180 25.87 -39.32 -3.96
C THR A 180 25.69 -38.50 -2.69
N ALA A 181 26.17 -38.99 -1.54
CA ALA A 181 26.01 -38.28 -0.27
C ALA A 181 26.47 -36.80 -0.31
N PRO A 182 27.63 -36.44 -0.91
CA PRO A 182 28.02 -35.03 -1.04
C PRO A 182 27.06 -34.19 -1.90
N MET A 183 26.50 -34.79 -2.96
CA MET A 183 25.58 -34.12 -3.88
C MET A 183 24.19 -33.93 -3.27
N LEU A 184 23.69 -34.93 -2.56
CA LEU A 184 22.47 -34.85 -1.76
C LEU A 184 22.60 -33.80 -0.65
N LEU A 185 23.76 -33.71 0.01
CA LEU A 185 24.00 -32.67 1.02
C LEU A 185 23.98 -31.27 0.38
N SER A 186 24.61 -31.10 -0.78
CA SER A 186 24.54 -29.84 -1.54
C SER A 186 23.10 -29.49 -1.93
N ALA A 187 22.32 -30.47 -2.36
CA ALA A 187 20.91 -30.30 -2.69
C ALA A 187 20.10 -29.80 -1.49
N ILE A 188 20.29 -30.41 -0.31
CA ILE A 188 19.65 -29.99 0.93
C ILE A 188 20.02 -28.54 1.28
N GLN A 189 21.30 -28.17 1.17
CA GLN A 189 21.75 -26.81 1.46
C GLN A 189 21.11 -25.76 0.53
N ILE A 190 20.89 -26.10 -0.74
CA ILE A 190 20.21 -25.21 -1.69
C ILE A 190 18.72 -25.12 -1.36
N ALA A 191 18.06 -26.25 -1.10
CA ALA A 191 16.64 -26.28 -0.75
C ALA A 191 16.34 -25.53 0.55
N ASP A 192 17.21 -25.60 1.56
CA ASP A 192 16.98 -24.90 2.83
C ASP A 192 17.04 -23.37 2.69
N GLN A 193 17.67 -22.87 1.62
CA GLN A 193 17.63 -21.44 1.33
C GLN A 193 16.25 -20.97 0.86
N VAL A 194 15.32 -21.85 0.47
CA VAL A 194 13.97 -21.42 0.05
C VAL A 194 13.31 -20.60 1.19
N PRO A 195 12.86 -19.35 0.93
CA PRO A 195 12.33 -18.48 1.97
C PRO A 195 11.17 -19.11 2.72
N ALA A 196 11.12 -18.97 4.05
CA ALA A 196 10.09 -19.58 4.89
C ALA A 196 8.66 -19.14 4.56
N ASN A 197 8.50 -17.94 4.01
CA ASN A 197 7.23 -17.37 3.56
C ASN A 197 6.91 -17.66 2.08
N SER A 198 7.78 -18.39 1.36
CA SER A 198 7.51 -18.80 -0.01
C SER A 198 6.50 -19.94 -0.05
N ALA A 199 5.65 -19.96 -1.08
CA ALA A 199 4.75 -21.09 -1.36
C ALA A 199 5.53 -22.40 -1.58
N ASP A 200 6.79 -22.32 -2.03
CA ASP A 200 7.66 -23.47 -2.30
C ASP A 200 8.34 -24.02 -1.05
N ARG A 201 8.22 -23.38 0.13
CA ARG A 201 8.89 -23.86 1.35
C ARG A 201 8.48 -25.28 1.72
N LEU A 202 7.18 -25.60 1.58
CA LEU A 202 6.68 -26.95 1.83
C LEU A 202 7.28 -28.00 0.88
N ILE A 203 7.61 -27.60 -0.35
CA ILE A 203 8.26 -28.48 -1.32
C ILE A 203 9.73 -28.67 -0.91
N ALA A 204 10.42 -27.58 -0.53
CA ALA A 204 11.79 -27.63 -0.04
C ALA A 204 11.94 -28.57 1.16
N ASP A 205 11.08 -28.43 2.17
CA ASP A 205 11.14 -29.25 3.38
C ASP A 205 10.96 -30.75 3.09
N ARG A 206 10.07 -31.10 2.15
CA ARG A 206 9.90 -32.50 1.72
C ARG A 206 11.14 -33.05 1.01
N LEU A 207 11.77 -32.25 0.14
CA LEU A 207 13.00 -32.65 -0.55
C LEU A 207 14.16 -32.80 0.44
N ILE A 208 14.29 -31.88 1.40
CA ILE A 208 15.26 -31.96 2.48
C ILE A 208 15.10 -33.27 3.25
N ASP A 209 13.87 -33.61 3.65
CA ASP A 209 13.59 -34.86 4.34
C ASP A 209 13.94 -36.08 3.47
N GLN A 210 13.53 -36.09 2.21
CA GLN A 210 13.80 -37.19 1.27
C GLN A 210 15.32 -37.42 1.10
N TRP A 211 16.09 -36.39 0.80
CA TRP A 211 17.52 -36.52 0.58
C TRP A 211 18.26 -36.85 1.88
N SER A 212 17.76 -36.40 3.03
CA SER A 212 18.31 -36.78 4.33
C SER A 212 18.19 -38.28 4.60
N TYR A 213 17.06 -38.90 4.21
CA TYR A 213 16.91 -40.35 4.27
C TYR A 213 17.81 -41.09 3.27
N GLN A 214 17.99 -40.58 2.06
CA GLN A 214 18.92 -41.18 1.09
C GLN A 214 20.38 -41.11 1.57
N ILE A 215 20.78 -40.02 2.22
CA ILE A 215 22.12 -39.93 2.85
C ILE A 215 22.26 -40.97 3.96
N LEU A 216 21.21 -41.19 4.76
CA LEU A 216 21.22 -42.21 5.81
C LEU A 216 21.37 -43.62 5.22
N GLU A 217 20.62 -43.95 4.17
CA GLU A 217 20.72 -45.23 3.47
C GLU A 217 22.14 -45.47 2.91
N ILE A 218 22.77 -44.44 2.35
CA ILE A 218 24.16 -44.52 1.87
C ILE A 218 25.12 -44.78 3.04
N ALA A 219 24.92 -44.11 4.18
CA ALA A 219 25.72 -44.34 5.38
C ALA A 219 25.57 -45.78 5.89
N GLU A 220 24.35 -46.28 5.99
CA GLU A 220 24.03 -47.65 6.40
C GLU A 220 24.66 -48.69 5.48
N ALA A 221 24.59 -48.50 4.16
CA ALA A 221 25.22 -49.38 3.18
C ALA A 221 26.76 -49.40 3.32
N GLN A 222 27.37 -48.30 3.75
CA GLN A 222 28.81 -48.19 3.95
C GLN A 222 29.26 -48.77 5.30
N ALA A 223 28.39 -48.82 6.31
CA ALA A 223 28.74 -49.15 7.68
C ALA A 223 29.44 -50.53 7.86
N PRO A 224 29.02 -51.62 7.17
CA PRO A 224 29.71 -52.91 7.28
C PRO A 224 31.14 -52.92 6.73
N PHE A 225 31.45 -52.03 5.78
CA PHE A 225 32.74 -51.99 5.08
C PHE A 225 33.67 -50.92 5.64
N ASN A 226 33.12 -49.77 6.03
CA ASN A 226 33.86 -48.63 6.57
C ASN A 226 32.97 -47.84 7.55
N PRO A 227 32.87 -48.27 8.82
CA PRO A 227 32.03 -47.62 9.82
C PRO A 227 32.45 -46.18 10.11
N THR A 228 33.74 -45.84 9.98
CA THR A 228 34.22 -44.45 10.14
C THR A 228 33.63 -43.53 9.06
N GLN A 229 33.63 -43.98 7.80
CA GLN A 229 33.04 -43.23 6.69
C GLN A 229 31.51 -43.15 6.82
N ALA A 230 30.84 -44.23 7.23
CA ALA A 230 29.40 -44.24 7.49
C ALA A 230 29.00 -43.20 8.55
N ILE A 231 29.72 -43.16 9.68
CA ILE A 231 29.51 -42.16 10.73
C ILE A 231 29.71 -40.74 10.18
N ALA A 232 30.73 -40.50 9.35
CA ALA A 232 30.97 -39.18 8.77
C ALA A 232 29.81 -38.75 7.85
N ILE A 233 29.30 -39.65 7.02
CA ILE A 233 28.14 -39.41 6.14
C ILE A 233 26.89 -39.12 6.98
N ALA A 234 26.56 -39.98 7.95
CA ALA A 234 25.37 -39.80 8.78
C ALA A 234 25.40 -38.52 9.64
N ASN A 235 26.59 -38.06 10.07
CA ASN A 235 26.72 -36.78 10.77
C ASN A 235 26.42 -35.56 9.89
N SER A 236 26.43 -35.71 8.56
CA SER A 236 26.09 -34.61 7.64
C SER A 236 24.58 -34.38 7.51
N ILE A 237 23.76 -35.29 8.03
CA ILE A 237 22.29 -35.18 8.00
C ILE A 237 21.86 -33.98 8.86
N PRO A 238 21.08 -33.02 8.31
CA PRO A 238 20.69 -31.82 9.05
C PRO A 238 19.80 -32.12 10.24
N ALA A 239 20.02 -31.41 11.36
CA ALA A 239 19.25 -31.57 12.60
C ALA A 239 17.75 -31.28 12.46
N GLY A 240 17.35 -30.46 11.49
CA GLY A 240 15.95 -30.15 11.21
C GLY A 240 15.21 -31.20 10.38
N SER A 241 15.93 -32.17 9.81
CA SER A 241 15.33 -33.23 8.97
C SER A 241 14.71 -34.34 9.81
N ARG A 242 13.73 -35.05 9.22
CA ARG A 242 13.10 -36.22 9.86
C ARG A 242 14.06 -37.40 10.07
N ALA A 243 15.05 -37.56 9.19
CA ALA A 243 16.04 -38.64 9.27
C ALA A 243 17.06 -38.45 10.40
N TYR A 244 17.20 -37.23 10.95
CA TYR A 244 18.25 -36.91 11.91
C TYR A 244 18.24 -37.81 13.15
N ARG A 245 17.06 -38.04 13.74
CA ARG A 245 16.96 -38.83 14.97
C ARG A 245 17.45 -40.26 14.76
N GLU A 246 17.07 -40.86 13.63
CA GLU A 246 17.44 -42.21 13.24
C GLU A 246 18.95 -42.29 12.94
N ALA A 247 19.48 -41.33 12.18
CA ALA A 247 20.90 -41.20 11.93
C ALA A 247 21.73 -41.14 13.23
N GLN A 248 21.28 -40.39 14.23
CA GLN A 248 21.97 -40.31 15.51
C GLN A 248 21.96 -41.63 16.29
N GLN A 249 20.93 -42.47 16.11
CA GLN A 249 20.88 -43.81 16.72
C GLN A 249 21.87 -44.75 16.03
N GLU A 250 21.88 -44.78 14.71
CA GLU A 250 22.81 -45.59 13.93
C GLU A 250 24.28 -45.22 14.20
N ILE A 251 24.59 -43.92 14.26
CA ILE A 251 25.92 -43.43 14.64
C ILE A 251 26.36 -43.97 16.01
N GLN A 252 25.47 -44.01 16.99
CA GLN A 252 25.79 -44.56 18.32
C GLN A 252 26.09 -46.05 18.25
N THR A 253 25.29 -46.81 17.51
CA THR A 253 25.49 -48.25 17.30
C THR A 253 26.85 -48.53 16.65
N TRP A 254 27.20 -47.84 15.57
CA TRP A 254 28.48 -48.05 14.87
C TRP A 254 29.68 -47.63 15.72
N ARG A 255 29.57 -46.56 16.53
CA ARG A 255 30.61 -46.17 17.49
C ARG A 255 30.86 -47.24 18.55
N GLN A 256 29.80 -47.90 19.03
CA GLN A 256 29.96 -48.99 19.99
C GLN A 256 30.65 -50.21 19.37
N GLN A 257 30.33 -50.53 18.11
CA GLN A 257 30.97 -51.63 17.39
C GLN A 257 32.46 -51.38 17.13
N LEU A 258 32.84 -50.13 16.85
CA LEU A 258 34.24 -49.72 16.68
C LEU A 258 35.08 -49.80 17.97
N ASN A 259 34.44 -49.70 19.13
CA ASN A 259 35.08 -49.69 20.45
C ASN A 259 35.11 -51.08 21.13
N ARG A 260 34.65 -52.13 20.43
CA ARG A 260 34.69 -53.53 20.88
C ARG A 260 35.87 -54.26 20.25
#